data_AF-A0A482W8U7-F1
#
_entry.id   AF-A0A482W8U7-F1
#
_cell.length_a   1.000
_cell.length_b   1.000
_cell.length_c   1.000
_cell.angle_alpha   90.00
_cell.angle_beta   90.00
_cell.angle_gamma   90.00
#
_symmetry.space_group_name_H-M   'P 1'
#
loop_
_entity.id
_entity.type
_entity.pdbx_description
1 polymer ?
#
loop_
_entity_poly.entity_id
_entity_poly.type
_entity_poly.pdbx_seq_one_letter_code
_entity_poly.pdbx_strand_id
1 'polypeptide(L)'
;MGLPQITVPLPSRRERCRFTLRPISNTVGDFHEMLKKEDRGIDRVVCKTVDDTRIASSTTIETLLQENFKLLINDNSYNVESPKQERLTTEEVQKLGDVQALVSQLYEALHVKEHELQKEVELNTQLETLRQELVPLEE
;
A
#
# COMPACT_ATOMS: atom_id res chain seq x y z
N MET A 1 -14.82 -4.21 -5.92
CA MET A 1 -14.09 -2.99 -5.51
C MET A 1 -12.74 -2.99 -6.21
N GLY A 2 -12.55 -2.13 -7.20
CA GLY A 2 -11.32 -2.08 -8.00
C GLY A 2 -10.27 -1.16 -7.37
N LEU A 3 -8.98 -1.49 -7.56
CA LEU A 3 -7.89 -0.57 -7.23
C LEU A 3 -7.92 0.61 -8.21
N PRO A 4 -7.68 1.86 -7.76
CA PRO A 4 -7.57 3.01 -8.65
C PRO A 4 -6.44 2.81 -9.64
N GLN A 5 -6.74 3.13 -10.89
CA GLN A 5 -5.79 3.04 -11.99
C GLN A 5 -5.61 4.42 -12.62
N ILE A 6 -4.39 4.94 -12.59
CA ILE A 6 -4.05 6.21 -13.21
C ILE A 6 -3.30 5.92 -14.50
N THR A 7 -3.78 6.46 -15.62
CA THR A 7 -3.13 6.31 -16.92
C THR A 7 -2.38 7.59 -17.27
N VAL A 8 -1.07 7.49 -17.39
CA VAL A 8 -0.18 8.63 -17.61
C VAL A 8 0.57 8.47 -18.94
N PRO A 9 0.58 9.48 -19.81
CA PRO A 9 1.44 9.48 -20.99
C PRO A 9 2.90 9.68 -20.57
N LEU A 10 3.77 8.71 -20.86
CA LEU A 10 5.18 8.76 -20.52
C LEU A 10 5.96 9.54 -21.61
N PRO A 11 6.74 10.58 -21.23
CA PRO A 11 7.34 11.50 -22.18
C PRO A 11 8.39 10.85 -23.09
N SER A 12 9.20 9.92 -22.59
CA SER A 12 10.31 9.36 -23.38
C SER A 12 9.88 8.26 -24.33
N ARG A 13 8.87 7.47 -23.95
CA ARG A 13 8.41 6.33 -24.76
C ARG A 13 7.21 6.65 -25.66
N ARG A 14 6.58 7.82 -25.49
CA ARG A 14 5.36 8.24 -26.21
C ARG A 14 4.23 7.21 -26.13
N GLU A 15 4.16 6.48 -25.03
CA GLU A 15 3.11 5.50 -24.73
C GLU A 15 2.35 5.89 -23.47
N ARG A 16 1.14 5.36 -23.31
CA ARG A 16 0.34 5.54 -22.09
C ARG A 16 0.60 4.36 -21.17
N CYS A 17 1.18 4.61 -20.01
CA CYS A 17 1.37 3.60 -18.99
C CYS A 17 0.29 3.71 -17.91
N ARG A 18 -0.16 2.56 -17.40
CA ARG A 18 -1.22 2.49 -16.39
C ARG A 18 -0.65 2.02 -15.06
N PHE A 19 -0.83 2.85 -14.04
CA PHE A 19 -0.35 2.62 -12.68
C PHE A 19 -1.52 2.20 -11.80
N THR A 20 -1.41 1.01 -11.20
CA THR A 20 -2.38 0.53 -10.22
C THR A 20 -1.90 0.92 -8.83
N LEU A 21 -2.70 1.71 -8.11
CA LEU A 21 -2.33 2.23 -6.80
C LEU A 21 -3.23 1.62 -5.72
N ARG A 22 -2.68 1.45 -4.53
CA ARG A 22 -3.43 1.04 -3.33
C ARG A 22 -3.82 2.29 -2.54
N PRO A 23 -5.12 2.64 -2.41
CA PRO A 23 -5.55 3.91 -1.83
C PRO A 23 -5.01 4.18 -0.42
N ILE A 24 -4.99 3.13 0.41
CA ILE A 24 -4.64 3.21 1.83
C ILE A 24 -3.12 3.14 2.04
N SER A 25 -2.43 2.25 1.30
CA SER A 25 -1.01 1.98 1.56
C SER A 25 -0.05 2.78 0.68
N ASN A 26 -0.49 3.30 -0.47
CA ASN A 26 0.35 4.14 -1.31
C ASN A 26 0.11 5.62 -1.04
N THR A 27 1.17 6.39 -1.19
CA THR A 27 1.20 7.83 -1.10
C THR A 27 1.51 8.46 -2.45
N VAL A 28 1.35 9.78 -2.54
CA VAL A 28 1.79 10.58 -3.69
C VAL A 28 3.29 10.37 -3.95
N GLY A 29 4.10 10.22 -2.90
CA GLY A 29 5.52 9.91 -3.00
C GLY A 29 5.78 8.58 -3.72
N ASP A 30 5.10 7.51 -3.29
CA ASP A 30 5.20 6.20 -3.96
C ASP A 30 4.84 6.29 -5.44
N PHE A 31 3.77 7.04 -5.76
CA PHE A 31 3.36 7.24 -7.16
C PHE A 31 4.42 7.99 -7.98
N HIS A 32 5.05 9.02 -7.40
CA HIS A 32 6.17 9.70 -8.05
C HIS A 32 7.35 8.76 -8.31
N GLU A 33 7.71 7.91 -7.34
CA GLU A 33 8.79 6.94 -7.51
C GLU A 33 8.47 5.90 -8.58
N MET A 34 7.22 5.42 -8.64
CA MET A 34 6.77 4.52 -9.70
C MET A 34 6.90 5.15 -11.09
N LEU A 35 6.52 6.42 -11.25
CA LEU A 35 6.66 7.15 -12.52
C LEU A 35 8.13 7.27 -12.94
N LYS A 36 9.01 7.68 -12.02
CA LYS A 36 10.45 7.82 -12.28
C LYS A 36 11.14 6.49 -12.58
N LYS A 37 10.67 5.41 -11.95
CA LYS A 37 11.20 4.07 -12.17
C LYS A 37 10.82 3.53 -13.55
N GLU A 38 9.61 3.80 -14.02
CA GLU A 38 9.11 3.37 -15.33
C GLU A 38 9.73 4.19 -16.48
N ASP A 39 9.81 5.52 -16.31
CA ASP A 39 10.41 6.42 -17.30
C ASP A 39 11.55 7.25 -16.68
N ARG A 40 12.79 6.88 -17.04
CA ARG A 40 14.00 7.58 -16.60
C ARG A 40 14.13 9.00 -17.17
N GLY A 41 13.34 9.38 -18.17
CA GLY A 41 13.28 10.74 -18.69
C GLY A 41 12.42 11.68 -17.83
N ILE A 42 11.75 11.16 -16.80
CA ILE A 42 11.01 11.96 -15.83
C ILE A 42 11.99 12.44 -14.73
N ASP A 43 12.36 13.70 -14.79
CA ASP A 43 13.17 14.36 -13.76
C ASP A 43 12.28 14.87 -12.61
N ARG A 44 11.18 15.54 -12.99
CA ARG A 44 10.32 16.25 -12.07
C ARG A 44 8.88 15.75 -12.16
N VAL A 45 8.33 15.37 -11.01
CA VAL A 45 6.89 15.07 -10.84
C VAL A 45 6.34 15.90 -9.69
N VAL A 46 5.22 16.56 -9.91
CA VAL A 46 4.53 17.35 -8.87
C VAL A 46 3.03 17.17 -9.02
N CYS A 47 2.36 16.76 -7.93
CA CYS A 47 0.91 16.86 -7.81
C CYS A 47 0.52 18.21 -7.19
N LYS A 48 -0.48 18.88 -7.75
CA LYS A 48 -1.07 20.11 -7.24
C LYS A 48 -2.59 20.01 -7.20
N THR A 49 -3.23 20.77 -6.33
CA THR A 49 -4.69 20.95 -6.34
C THR A 49 -5.13 21.78 -7.56
N VAL A 50 -6.44 21.83 -7.82
CA VAL A 50 -7.01 22.71 -8.84
C VAL A 50 -6.63 24.19 -8.64
N ASP A 51 -6.49 24.62 -7.38
CA ASP A 51 -6.05 25.96 -6.94
C ASP A 51 -4.53 26.16 -6.97
N ASP A 52 -3.79 25.27 -7.64
CA ASP A 52 -2.32 25.33 -7.79
C ASP A 52 -1.51 25.16 -6.50
N THR A 53 -2.12 24.66 -5.42
CA THR A 53 -1.42 24.34 -4.17
C THR A 53 -0.71 23.00 -4.29
N ARG A 54 0.57 22.94 -3.92
CA ARG A 54 1.36 21.70 -3.98
C ARG A 54 0.85 20.67 -2.96
N ILE A 55 0.62 19.44 -3.42
CA ILE A 55 0.24 18.31 -2.58
C ILE A 55 1.50 17.65 -2.03
N ALA A 56 1.49 17.32 -0.74
CA ALA A 56 2.62 16.71 -0.06
C ALA A 56 2.84 15.26 -0.51
N SER A 57 4.10 14.81 -0.53
CA SER A 57 4.43 13.41 -0.88
C SER A 57 3.82 12.39 0.08
N SER A 58 3.59 12.76 1.34
CA SER A 58 2.99 11.90 2.37
C SER A 58 1.47 11.78 2.27
N THR A 59 0.81 12.54 1.39
CA THR A 59 -0.63 12.43 1.18
C THR A 59 -0.95 11.06 0.58
N THR A 60 -1.96 10.37 1.12
CA THR A 60 -2.38 9.06 0.61
C THR A 60 -3.07 9.20 -0.74
N ILE A 61 -3.04 8.13 -1.55
CA ILE A 61 -3.74 8.11 -2.83
C ILE A 61 -5.26 8.21 -2.63
N GLU A 62 -5.79 7.68 -1.52
CA GLU A 62 -7.19 7.87 -1.15
C GLU A 62 -7.56 9.35 -1.04
N THR A 63 -6.81 10.14 -0.25
CA THR A 63 -7.08 11.57 -0.11
C THR A 63 -6.86 12.33 -1.42
N LEU A 64 -5.83 11.98 -2.20
CA LEU A 64 -5.57 12.59 -3.51
C LEU A 64 -6.77 12.44 -4.47
N LEU A 65 -7.42 11.27 -4.46
CA LEU A 65 -8.53 10.95 -5.37
C LEU A 65 -9.89 11.47 -4.88
N GLN A 66 -9.96 12.15 -3.74
CA GLN A 66 -11.20 12.78 -3.27
C GLN A 66 -11.59 14.00 -4.12
N GLU A 67 -10.59 14.66 -4.71
CA GLU A 67 -10.76 15.86 -5.52
C GLU A 67 -9.98 15.73 -6.83
N ASN A 68 -10.29 16.61 -7.78
CA ASN A 68 -9.50 16.72 -9.00
C ASN A 68 -8.14 17.35 -8.67
N PHE A 69 -7.11 16.92 -9.36
CA PHE A 69 -5.75 17.43 -9.15
C PHE A 69 -5.00 17.60 -10.47
N LYS A 70 -3.93 18.38 -10.46
CA LYS A 70 -3.02 18.56 -11.58
C LYS A 70 -1.76 17.74 -11.36
N LEU A 71 -1.42 16.92 -12.33
CA LEU A 71 -0.17 16.15 -12.37
C LEU A 71 0.79 16.85 -13.33
N LEU A 72 1.89 17.37 -12.81
CA LEU A 72 2.95 17.95 -13.60
C LEU A 72 4.09 16.94 -13.76
N ILE A 73 4.48 16.67 -15.00
CA ILE A 73 5.60 15.79 -15.36
C ILE A 73 6.53 16.58 -16.27
N ASN A 74 7.72 16.89 -15.76
CA ASN A 74 8.65 17.84 -16.37
C ASN A 74 7.93 19.17 -16.69
N ASP A 75 7.77 19.50 -17.97
CA ASP A 75 7.12 20.73 -18.45
C ASP A 75 5.65 20.52 -18.85
N ASN A 76 5.14 19.29 -18.77
CA ASN A 76 3.76 18.96 -19.12
C ASN A 76 2.85 19.00 -17.88
N SER A 77 1.69 19.63 -18.01
CA SER A 77 0.65 19.66 -16.97
C SER A 77 -0.59 18.90 -17.44
N TYR A 78 -1.03 17.94 -16.63
CA TYR A 78 -2.20 17.11 -16.88
C TYR A 78 -3.25 17.37 -15.81
N ASN A 79 -4.47 17.71 -16.22
CA ASN A 79 -5.61 17.76 -15.29
C ASN A 79 -6.16 16.35 -15.14
N VAL A 80 -6.12 15.83 -13.92
CA VAL A 80 -6.64 14.50 -13.59
C VAL A 80 -8.01 14.68 -12.96
N GLU A 81 -9.02 14.17 -13.64
CA GLU A 81 -10.38 14.10 -13.13
C GLU A 81 -10.55 12.82 -12.32
N SER A 82 -10.65 12.98 -11.00
CA SER A 82 -10.84 11.86 -10.10
C SER A 82 -12.30 11.41 -10.21
N PRO A 83 -12.56 10.10 -10.42
CA PRO A 83 -13.93 9.61 -10.38
C PRO A 83 -14.47 9.91 -8.98
N LYS A 84 -15.66 10.52 -8.90
CA LYS A 84 -16.35 10.74 -7.62
C LYS A 84 -16.54 9.36 -7.00
N GLN A 85 -15.67 8.99 -6.06
CA GLN A 85 -15.88 7.80 -5.27
C GLN A 85 -17.20 8.03 -4.54
N GLU A 86 -18.22 7.23 -4.86
CA GLU A 86 -19.36 7.08 -3.96
C GLU A 86 -18.75 6.73 -2.62
N ARG A 87 -18.75 7.71 -1.70
CA ARG A 87 -18.31 7.49 -0.34
C ARG A 87 -19.24 6.41 0.18
N LEU A 88 -18.74 5.18 0.27
CA LEU A 88 -19.34 4.21 1.15
C LEU A 88 -19.47 4.92 2.49
N THR A 89 -20.69 5.00 3.00
CA THR A 89 -20.94 5.68 4.27
C THR A 89 -20.04 5.04 5.33
N THR A 90 -19.68 5.80 6.36
CA THR A 90 -18.86 5.29 7.47
C THR A 90 -19.45 3.99 8.06
N GLU A 91 -20.77 3.85 7.97
CA GLU A 91 -21.53 2.63 8.32
C GLU A 91 -21.22 1.42 7.41
N GLU A 92 -21.09 1.61 6.10
CA GLU A 92 -20.74 0.54 5.17
C GLU A 92 -19.28 0.10 5.34
N VAL A 93 -18.37 1.03 5.65
CA VAL A 93 -16.97 0.73 6.01
C VAL A 93 -16.89 -0.04 7.33
N GLN A 94 -17.70 0.34 8.32
CA GLN A 94 -17.78 -0.35 9.61
C GLN A 94 -18.20 -1.81 9.41
N LYS A 95 -19.28 -2.05 8.67
CA LYS A 95 -19.79 -3.41 8.38
C LYS A 95 -18.75 -4.28 7.66
N LEU A 96 -18.01 -3.72 6.70
CA LEU A 96 -16.93 -4.44 6.03
C LEU A 96 -15.76 -4.76 6.98
N GLY A 97 -15.44 -3.84 7.89
CA GLY A 97 -14.46 -4.07 8.96
C GLY A 97 -14.87 -5.21 9.89
N ASP A 98 -16.15 -5.27 10.27
CA ASP A 98 -16.70 -6.36 11.10
C ASP A 98 -16.60 -7.71 10.40
N VAL A 99 -16.91 -7.76 9.09
CA VAL A 99 -16.77 -8.99 8.29
C VAL A 99 -15.29 -9.40 8.17
N GLN A 100 -14.37 -8.46 7.96
CA GLN A 100 -12.94 -8.75 7.90
C GLN A 100 -12.40 -9.27 9.24
N ALA A 101 -12.84 -8.68 10.36
CA ALA A 101 -12.48 -9.13 11.69
C ALA A 101 -12.97 -10.57 11.95
N LEU A 102 -14.22 -10.88 11.57
CA LEU A 102 -14.77 -12.23 11.72
C LEU A 102 -14.00 -13.26 10.88
N VAL A 103 -13.64 -12.93 9.64
CA VAL A 103 -12.83 -13.80 8.77
C VAL A 103 -11.43 -13.99 9.35
N SER A 104 -10.82 -12.95 9.90
CA SER A 104 -9.51 -13.03 10.54
C SER A 104 -9.57 -13.93 11.78
N GLN A 105 -10.57 -13.75 12.64
CA GLN A 105 -10.80 -14.60 13.81
C GLN A 105 -11.04 -16.06 13.43
N LEU A 106 -11.79 -16.32 12.35
CA LEU A 106 -12.01 -17.67 11.86
C LEU A 106 -10.70 -18.28 11.32
N TYR A 107 -9.93 -17.50 10.56
CA TYR A 107 -8.64 -17.93 10.02
C TYR A 107 -7.65 -18.25 11.15
N GLU A 108 -7.57 -17.38 12.16
CA GLU A 108 -6.83 -17.61 13.39
C GLU A 108 -7.33 -18.88 14.08
N ALA A 109 -8.62 -19.02 14.39
CA ALA A 109 -9.14 -20.22 15.05
C ALA A 109 -8.84 -21.52 14.29
N LEU A 110 -8.84 -21.48 12.95
CA LEU A 110 -8.53 -22.63 12.10
C LEU A 110 -7.02 -22.93 12.02
N HIS A 111 -6.15 -21.90 12.05
CA HIS A 111 -4.69 -22.05 11.89
C HIS A 111 -3.93 -21.99 13.22
N VAL A 112 -4.59 -21.64 14.33
CA VAL A 112 -4.03 -21.59 15.69
C VAL A 112 -3.51 -22.97 16.08
N LYS A 113 -4.19 -24.05 15.71
CA LYS A 113 -3.76 -25.41 16.03
C LYS A 113 -2.44 -25.81 15.36
N GLU A 114 -2.22 -25.35 14.12
CA GLU A 114 -0.97 -25.61 13.39
C GLU A 114 0.17 -24.73 13.91
N HIS A 115 -0.14 -23.46 14.24
CA HIS A 115 0.81 -22.53 14.83
C HIS A 115 1.22 -22.93 16.25
N GLU A 116 0.30 -23.41 17.09
CA GLU A 116 0.59 -23.94 18.42
C GLU A 116 1.54 -25.16 18.34
N LEU A 117 1.29 -26.07 17.39
CA LEU A 117 2.14 -27.23 17.18
C LEU A 117 3.56 -26.85 16.73
N GLN A 118 3.68 -25.92 15.77
CA GLN A 118 5.00 -25.43 15.33
C GLN A 118 5.76 -24.75 16.46
N LYS A 119 5.07 -23.95 17.28
CA LYS A 119 5.67 -23.25 18.41
C LYS A 119 6.10 -24.20 19.53
N GLU A 120 5.34 -25.27 19.77
CA GLU A 120 5.73 -26.33 20.70
C GLU A 120 7.02 -27.03 20.24
N VAL A 121 7.12 -27.38 18.95
CA VAL A 121 8.34 -27.98 18.38
C VAL A 121 9.53 -27.04 18.50
N GLU A 122 9.37 -25.76 18.16
CA GLU A 122 10.45 -24.76 18.24
C GLU A 122 10.95 -24.56 19.68
N LEU A 123 10.03 -24.41 20.65
CA LEU A 123 10.37 -24.28 22.07
C LEU A 123 11.10 -25.52 22.60
N ASN A 124 10.71 -26.71 22.15
CA ASN A 124 11.34 -27.96 22.57
C ASN A 124 12.77 -28.09 22.00
N THR A 125 12.97 -27.70 20.73
CA THR A 125 14.31 -27.64 20.12
C THR A 125 15.21 -26.62 20.83
N GLN A 126 14.68 -25.45 21.19
CA GLN A 126 15.45 -24.45 21.95
C GLN A 126 15.81 -24.96 23.36
N LEU A 127 14.89 -25.65 24.04
CA LEU A 127 15.16 -26.30 25.33
C LEU A 127 16.25 -27.36 25.22
N GLU A 128 16.23 -28.18 24.18
CA GLU A 128 17.23 -29.22 23.96
C GLU A 128 18.61 -28.62 23.66
N THR A 129 18.65 -27.54 22.87
CA THR A 129 19.88 -26.78 22.57
C THR A 129 20.46 -26.16 23.84
N LEU A 130 19.64 -25.44 24.62
CA LEU A 130 20.03 -24.85 25.90
C LEU A 130 20.53 -25.92 26.89
N ARG A 131 19.88 -27.09 26.93
CA ARG A 131 20.36 -28.22 27.74
C ARG A 131 21.73 -28.70 27.29
N GLN A 132 21.97 -28.84 25.99
CA GLN A 132 23.28 -29.25 25.47
C GLN A 132 24.37 -28.20 25.75
N GLU A 133 24.03 -26.92 25.73
CA GLU A 133 24.95 -25.82 26.06
C GLU A 133 25.26 -25.72 27.57
N LEU A 134 24.36 -26.20 28.43
CA LEU A 134 24.56 -26.24 29.89
C LEU A 134 25.44 -27.42 30.35
N VAL A 135 25.44 -28.55 29.62
CA VAL A 135 26.28 -29.73 29.92
C VAL A 135 27.79 -29.40 30.12
N PRO A 136 28.45 -28.59 29.28
CA PRO A 136 29.86 -28.23 29.47
C PRO A 136 30.11 -27.14 30.55
N LEU A 137 29.05 -26.57 31.16
CA LEU A 137 29.14 -25.54 32.21
C LEU A 137 28.86 -26.11 33.62
N GLU A 138 28.44 -27.37 33.71
CA GLU A 138 28.19 -28.10 34.96
C GLU A 138 29.38 -29.00 35.40
N GLU A 139 30.49 -29.01 34.64
CA GLU A 139 31.79 -29.61 35.03
C GLU A 139 32.77 -28.58 35.62
#